data_AF-A0A921B8W6-F1
#
_entry.id   AF-A0A921B8W6-F1
#
_cell.length_a   1.000
_cell.length_b   1.000
_cell.length_c   1.000
_cell.angle_alpha   90.00
_cell.angle_beta   90.00
_cell.angle_gamma   90.00
#
_symmetry.space_group_name_H-M   'P 1'
#
loop_
_entity.id
_entity.type
_entity.pdbx_description
1 polymer ?
#
loop_
_entity_poly.entity_id
_entity_poly.type
_entity_poly.pdbx_seq_one_letter_code
_entity_poly.pdbx_strand_id
1 'polypeptide(L)'
;MDFGERQRIILNMRFLKYALYLLILFIFVYVITAKGTFGSLPKDGEISLEKRPLINSETTEQKQIFFGDPHVHTTFSQDAFFFSLPMLQGEGVHPPADACNFARFCSALDFFSITDHAEGLTQDMWDKTIKATKSCNAVSSSPEKDLIAFAGWEWTQMSGEMGSPEDHYGHKNVILKDLKNLPKVPIGAGLTGLDYILKSRITPSLMLLADFPPEKIDFDFLAYRNETYSIPPCSQLDEKEILQRECKEEASTPRELFNRLDELNLEALVIPHGTTWGIHAPANSTMSSQLTMKQHDPNRQRLFEIYSGHGNSEIFKDVKHFLKTSDGKNICPEPTKGFEPCCWRAGEIAKQQCHLKGEDSCEEKGVEIKQEFVDRITDITRFGIIEGAEPEDWLQCGQIQDEFLPAYTYRPKMSAQAALASEVASDNSVNRFKFGLIGSTDNHKARAGSGYKEFARKAMGDSWGAKNNLTWLIPPERGASFYSTGA
;
A
#
# COMPACT_ATOMS: atom_id res chain seq x y z
N MET A 1 9.22 43.19 -53.09
CA MET A 1 8.64 41.95 -52.52
C MET A 1 7.91 41.26 -53.65
N ASP A 2 8.45 40.14 -54.11
CA ASP A 2 7.94 39.39 -55.26
C ASP A 2 6.58 38.75 -54.94
N PHE A 3 5.69 38.64 -55.93
CA PHE A 3 4.33 38.11 -55.78
C PHE A 3 4.37 36.64 -55.31
N GLY A 4 5.36 35.86 -55.77
CA GLY A 4 5.61 34.49 -55.32
C GLY A 4 6.04 34.40 -53.86
N GLU A 5 6.84 35.36 -53.39
CA GLU A 5 7.30 35.45 -52.00
C GLU A 5 6.14 35.79 -51.04
N ARG A 6 5.24 36.69 -51.49
CA ARG A 6 4.02 37.05 -50.74
C ARG A 6 3.03 35.88 -50.61
N GLN A 7 2.82 35.11 -51.67
CA GLN A 7 1.96 33.91 -51.62
C GLN A 7 2.53 32.82 -50.71
N ARG A 8 3.86 32.62 -50.72
CA ARG A 8 4.54 31.65 -49.85
C ARG A 8 4.44 32.03 -48.38
N ILE A 9 4.58 33.32 -48.05
CA ILE A 9 4.35 33.83 -46.68
C ILE A 9 2.91 33.62 -46.23
N ILE A 10 1.91 33.92 -47.08
CA ILE A 10 0.48 33.72 -46.74
C ILE A 10 0.16 32.23 -46.53
N LEU A 11 0.71 31.34 -47.36
CA LEU A 11 0.51 29.90 -47.22
C LEU A 11 1.16 29.37 -45.93
N ASN A 12 2.39 29.80 -45.61
CA ASN A 12 3.07 29.46 -44.36
C ASN A 12 2.32 29.99 -43.12
N MET A 13 1.77 31.20 -43.19
CA MET A 13 0.94 31.75 -42.11
C MET A 13 -0.38 30.99 -41.93
N ARG A 14 -1.00 30.50 -43.01
CA ARG A 14 -2.19 29.64 -42.93
C ARG A 14 -1.85 28.29 -42.33
N PHE A 15 -0.75 27.65 -42.77
CA PHE A 15 -0.28 26.40 -42.19
C PHE A 15 0.01 26.54 -40.70
N LEU A 16 0.73 27.59 -40.29
CA LEU A 16 1.03 27.87 -38.88
C LEU A 16 -0.25 28.08 -38.05
N LYS A 17 -1.25 28.77 -38.61
CA LYS A 17 -2.56 28.92 -37.98
C LYS A 17 -3.27 27.58 -37.80
N TYR A 18 -3.34 26.74 -38.83
CA TYR A 18 -3.97 25.42 -38.71
C TYR A 18 -3.21 24.50 -37.75
N ALA A 19 -1.88 24.50 -37.78
CA ALA A 19 -1.06 23.77 -36.82
C ALA A 19 -1.32 24.25 -35.38
N LEU A 20 -1.44 25.56 -35.16
CA LEU A 20 -1.79 26.13 -33.86
C LEU A 20 -3.21 25.71 -33.43
N TYR A 21 -4.21 25.73 -34.32
CA TYR A 21 -5.56 25.26 -34.00
C TYR A 21 -5.58 23.78 -33.64
N LEU A 22 -4.85 22.94 -34.38
CA LEU A 22 -4.74 21.52 -34.08
C LEU A 22 -4.03 21.28 -32.73
N LEU A 23 -2.98 22.04 -32.43
CA LEU A 23 -2.28 21.97 -31.15
C LEU A 23 -3.21 22.39 -29.99
N ILE A 24 -3.98 23.48 -30.15
CA ILE A 24 -4.94 23.94 -29.14
C ILE A 24 -6.03 22.89 -28.94
N LEU A 25 -6.57 22.31 -30.02
CA LEU A 25 -7.57 21.25 -29.94
C LEU A 25 -7.00 20.02 -29.24
N PHE A 26 -5.77 19.62 -29.58
CA PHE A 26 -5.08 18.50 -28.95
C PHE A 26 -4.89 18.74 -27.45
N ILE A 27 -4.38 19.92 -27.05
CA ILE A 27 -4.23 20.29 -25.64
C ILE A 27 -5.58 20.29 -24.94
N PHE A 28 -6.63 20.82 -25.57
CA PHE A 28 -7.97 20.86 -24.99
C PHE A 28 -8.55 19.46 -24.77
N VAL A 29 -8.50 18.59 -25.78
CA VAL A 29 -8.93 17.19 -25.68
C VAL A 29 -8.11 16.48 -24.60
N TYR A 30 -6.81 16.64 -24.61
CA TYR A 30 -5.90 16.04 -23.65
C TYR A 30 -6.21 16.47 -22.20
N VAL A 31 -6.44 17.76 -21.96
CA VAL A 31 -6.81 18.27 -20.64
C VAL A 31 -8.18 17.75 -20.18
N ILE A 32 -9.15 17.62 -21.08
CA ILE A 32 -10.45 17.01 -20.76
C ILE A 32 -10.27 15.53 -20.40
N THR A 33 -9.52 14.80 -21.20
CA THR A 33 -9.24 13.39 -20.97
C THR A 33 -8.51 13.17 -19.63
N ALA A 34 -7.54 14.02 -19.29
CA ALA A 34 -6.83 13.99 -18.02
C ALA A 34 -7.73 14.22 -16.79
N LYS A 35 -8.96 14.75 -16.97
CA LYS A 35 -9.97 14.86 -15.90
C LYS A 35 -10.79 13.58 -15.71
N GLY A 36 -10.55 12.53 -16.49
CA GLY A 36 -11.30 11.27 -16.41
C GLY A 36 -12.67 11.32 -17.08
N THR A 37 -12.98 12.33 -17.89
CA THR A 37 -14.33 12.52 -18.49
C THR A 37 -14.77 11.36 -19.39
N PHE A 38 -13.83 10.59 -19.95
CA PHE A 38 -14.12 9.45 -20.83
C PHE A 38 -14.03 8.09 -20.13
N GLY A 39 -13.68 8.06 -18.84
CA GLY A 39 -13.58 6.83 -18.07
C GLY A 39 -14.90 6.40 -17.44
N SER A 40 -14.92 5.17 -16.95
CA SER A 40 -16.00 4.63 -16.12
C SER A 40 -15.48 4.34 -14.71
N LEU A 41 -16.30 4.58 -13.70
CA LEU A 41 -15.99 4.15 -12.33
C LEU A 41 -15.92 2.61 -12.25
N PRO A 42 -15.08 2.08 -11.34
CA PRO A 42 -14.94 0.64 -11.20
C PRO A 42 -16.26 0.00 -10.81
N LYS A 43 -16.51 -1.16 -11.41
CA LYS A 43 -17.71 -1.96 -11.18
C LYS A 43 -17.30 -3.24 -10.49
N ASP A 44 -18.22 -3.80 -9.73
CA ASP A 44 -18.05 -5.15 -9.21
C ASP A 44 -18.25 -6.19 -10.34
N GLY A 45 -17.74 -7.39 -10.12
CA GLY A 45 -17.89 -8.55 -11.00
C GLY A 45 -19.06 -9.45 -10.62
N GLU A 46 -19.00 -10.71 -11.09
CA GLU A 46 -19.99 -11.74 -10.78
C GLU A 46 -19.42 -12.76 -9.80
N ILE A 47 -20.17 -13.04 -8.73
CA ILE A 47 -19.83 -14.10 -7.80
C ILE A 47 -20.38 -15.41 -8.35
N SER A 48 -19.52 -16.43 -8.46
CA SER A 48 -19.91 -17.75 -8.93
C SER A 48 -20.91 -18.38 -7.96
N LEU A 49 -22.01 -18.89 -8.52
CA LEU A 49 -23.05 -19.60 -7.76
C LEU A 49 -22.70 -21.08 -7.54
N GLU A 50 -21.62 -21.57 -8.15
CA GLU A 50 -21.13 -22.93 -7.90
C GLU A 50 -20.70 -23.05 -6.45
N LYS A 51 -21.07 -24.15 -5.78
CA LYS A 51 -20.62 -24.44 -4.42
C LYS A 51 -19.25 -25.11 -4.45
N ARG A 52 -18.38 -24.79 -3.48
CA ARG A 52 -17.15 -25.57 -3.28
C ARG A 52 -17.54 -27.01 -2.86
N PRO A 53 -16.93 -28.05 -3.46
CA PRO A 53 -17.16 -29.43 -3.03
C PRO A 53 -16.87 -29.59 -1.53
N LEU A 54 -17.82 -30.12 -0.76
CA LEU A 54 -17.61 -30.41 0.65
C LEU A 54 -16.67 -31.62 0.77
N ILE A 55 -15.59 -31.46 1.52
CA ILE A 55 -14.81 -32.61 1.97
C ILE A 55 -15.58 -33.20 3.16
N ASN A 56 -16.16 -34.39 2.98
CA ASN A 56 -16.79 -35.14 4.08
C ASN A 56 -15.70 -35.54 5.08
N SER A 57 -15.43 -34.65 6.04
CA SER A 57 -14.68 -34.98 7.23
C SER A 57 -15.67 -35.52 8.26
N GLU A 58 -15.46 -36.75 8.73
CA GLU A 58 -16.19 -37.28 9.89
C GLU A 58 -15.86 -36.38 11.09
N THR A 59 -16.74 -35.42 11.37
CA THR A 59 -16.60 -34.46 12.48
C THR A 59 -16.75 -35.17 13.81
N THR A 60 -15.67 -35.79 14.25
CA THR A 60 -15.54 -36.51 15.52
C THR A 60 -14.78 -35.70 16.57
N GLU A 61 -14.25 -34.52 16.24
CA GLU A 61 -13.46 -33.69 17.16
C GLU A 61 -14.21 -32.45 17.69
N GLN A 62 -13.98 -32.16 18.98
CA GLN A 62 -14.57 -31.04 19.73
C GLN A 62 -13.99 -29.66 19.36
N LYS A 63 -12.91 -29.59 18.56
CA LYS A 63 -12.22 -28.35 18.15
C LYS A 63 -11.95 -28.38 16.64
N GLN A 64 -12.25 -27.27 15.95
CA GLN A 64 -12.02 -27.10 14.52
C GLN A 64 -11.02 -25.97 14.28
N ILE A 65 -10.10 -26.18 13.34
CA ILE A 65 -9.16 -25.16 12.86
C ILE A 65 -9.76 -24.56 11.59
N PHE A 66 -9.74 -23.23 11.50
CA PHE A 66 -10.18 -22.49 10.32
C PHE A 66 -9.01 -21.70 9.75
N PHE A 67 -8.88 -21.72 8.42
CA PHE A 67 -7.89 -20.98 7.67
C PHE A 67 -8.57 -19.80 6.97
N GLY A 68 -7.98 -18.62 7.08
CA GLY A 68 -8.58 -17.45 6.47
C GLY A 68 -7.62 -16.29 6.30
N ASP A 69 -8.11 -15.28 5.58
CA ASP A 69 -7.33 -14.13 5.16
C ASP A 69 -8.07 -12.81 5.47
N PRO A 70 -7.72 -12.12 6.56
CA PRO A 70 -8.43 -10.91 6.96
C PRO A 70 -8.02 -9.66 6.18
N HIS A 71 -7.11 -9.75 5.20
CA HIS A 71 -6.48 -8.58 4.58
C HIS A 71 -6.38 -8.74 3.05
N VAL A 72 -7.37 -8.19 2.33
CA VAL A 72 -7.47 -8.34 0.87
C VAL A 72 -7.91 -7.03 0.23
N HIS A 73 -7.12 -6.56 -0.73
CA HIS A 73 -7.42 -5.37 -1.53
C HIS A 73 -7.99 -5.74 -2.89
N THR A 74 -8.88 -4.88 -3.38
CA THR A 74 -9.51 -4.93 -4.69
C THR A 74 -9.21 -3.62 -5.42
N THR A 75 -9.55 -3.51 -6.70
CA THR A 75 -9.38 -2.23 -7.43
C THR A 75 -10.35 -1.12 -7.00
N PHE A 76 -11.06 -1.28 -5.87
CA PHE A 76 -11.68 -0.15 -5.17
C PHE A 76 -10.68 0.59 -4.27
N SER A 77 -9.58 -0.05 -3.87
CA SER A 77 -8.41 0.62 -3.31
C SER A 77 -7.64 1.40 -4.37
N GLN A 78 -7.15 2.58 -3.99
CA GLN A 78 -6.45 3.52 -4.85
C GLN A 78 -5.13 2.97 -5.37
N ASP A 79 -4.40 2.24 -4.56
CA ASP A 79 -3.11 1.66 -4.88
C ASP A 79 -3.24 0.38 -5.71
N ALA A 80 -4.18 -0.50 -5.37
CA ALA A 80 -4.50 -1.67 -6.18
C ALA A 80 -4.94 -1.28 -7.59
N PHE A 81 -5.78 -0.25 -7.72
CA PHE A 81 -6.13 0.26 -9.05
C PHE A 81 -4.90 0.88 -9.73
N PHE A 82 -4.12 1.71 -9.04
CA PHE A 82 -2.91 2.31 -9.63
C PHE A 82 -1.92 1.26 -10.13
N PHE A 83 -1.61 0.24 -9.33
CA PHE A 83 -0.68 -0.84 -9.67
C PHE A 83 -1.24 -1.84 -10.70
N SER A 84 -2.55 -1.82 -10.95
CA SER A 84 -3.15 -2.59 -12.05
C SER A 84 -2.91 -1.99 -13.44
N LEU A 85 -2.37 -0.77 -13.52
CA LEU A 85 -2.18 -0.06 -14.80
C LEU A 85 -1.08 -0.68 -15.66
N PRO A 86 -1.22 -0.68 -17.01
CA PRO A 86 -0.23 -1.29 -17.90
C PRO A 86 1.14 -0.62 -17.83
N MET A 87 1.22 0.68 -17.56
CA MET A 87 2.49 1.39 -17.33
C MET A 87 3.32 0.79 -16.17
N LEU A 88 2.66 0.15 -15.20
CA LEU A 88 3.24 -0.53 -14.03
C LEU A 88 3.28 -2.06 -14.19
N GLN A 89 3.06 -2.54 -15.42
CA GLN A 89 2.98 -3.96 -15.75
C GLN A 89 1.88 -4.70 -14.96
N GLY A 90 0.81 -4.00 -14.60
CA GLY A 90 -0.37 -4.58 -13.96
C GLY A 90 -1.18 -5.47 -14.89
N GLU A 91 -1.92 -6.41 -14.31
CA GLU A 91 -2.74 -7.39 -15.05
C GLU A 91 -4.18 -6.90 -15.33
N GLY A 92 -4.50 -5.67 -14.92
CA GLY A 92 -5.83 -5.08 -15.03
C GLY A 92 -6.67 -5.18 -13.75
N VAL A 93 -7.95 -4.85 -13.86
CA VAL A 93 -8.84 -4.64 -12.71
C VAL A 93 -9.29 -5.94 -12.04
N HIS A 94 -9.38 -5.89 -10.71
CA HIS A 94 -9.71 -7.02 -9.83
C HIS A 94 -10.76 -6.58 -8.79
N PRO A 95 -12.07 -6.68 -9.11
CA PRO A 95 -13.15 -6.21 -8.24
C PRO A 95 -13.43 -7.11 -7.01
N PRO A 96 -14.27 -6.66 -6.06
CA PRO A 96 -14.70 -7.45 -4.90
C PRO A 96 -15.16 -8.89 -5.18
N ALA A 97 -15.89 -9.12 -6.27
CA ALA A 97 -16.32 -10.46 -6.67
C ALA A 97 -15.13 -11.41 -6.95
N ASP A 98 -14.02 -10.91 -7.50
CA ASP A 98 -12.83 -11.71 -7.74
C ASP A 98 -12.25 -12.20 -6.42
N ALA A 99 -12.21 -11.37 -5.37
CA ALA A 99 -11.73 -11.77 -4.04
C ALA A 99 -12.55 -12.93 -3.48
N CYS A 100 -13.88 -12.86 -3.58
CA CYS A 100 -14.76 -13.96 -3.15
C CYS A 100 -14.50 -15.24 -3.95
N ASN A 101 -14.49 -15.15 -5.29
CA ASN A 101 -14.29 -16.32 -6.14
C ASN A 101 -12.92 -16.95 -5.90
N PHE A 102 -11.88 -16.13 -5.76
CA PHE A 102 -10.52 -16.59 -5.50
C PHE A 102 -10.41 -17.29 -4.14
N ALA A 103 -10.96 -16.68 -3.08
CA ALA A 103 -11.02 -17.28 -1.75
C ALA A 103 -11.69 -18.66 -1.76
N ARG A 104 -12.77 -18.82 -2.55
CA ARG A 104 -13.55 -20.06 -2.61
C ARG A 104 -12.86 -21.15 -3.41
N PHE A 105 -12.37 -20.85 -4.61
CA PHE A 105 -11.94 -21.88 -5.56
C PHE A 105 -10.43 -22.05 -5.66
N CYS A 106 -9.67 -20.97 -5.51
CA CYS A 106 -8.22 -21.03 -5.66
C CYS A 106 -7.53 -21.32 -4.32
N SER A 107 -7.90 -20.59 -3.27
CA SER A 107 -7.29 -20.72 -1.94
C SER A 107 -8.06 -21.63 -1.00
N ALA A 108 -9.34 -21.91 -1.31
CA ALA A 108 -10.20 -22.78 -0.53
C ALA A 108 -10.26 -22.40 0.97
N LEU A 109 -10.35 -21.09 1.25
CA LEU A 109 -10.38 -20.54 2.61
C LEU A 109 -11.71 -20.85 3.32
N ASP A 110 -11.67 -20.82 4.65
CA ASP A 110 -12.86 -20.90 5.50
C ASP A 110 -13.44 -19.52 5.80
N PHE A 111 -12.59 -18.48 5.83
CA PHE A 111 -13.04 -17.10 5.91
C PHE A 111 -12.08 -16.11 5.23
N PHE A 112 -12.58 -14.94 4.85
CA PHE A 112 -11.75 -13.82 4.42
C PHE A 112 -12.45 -12.48 4.67
N SER A 113 -11.72 -11.37 4.54
CA SER A 113 -12.30 -10.02 4.56
C SER A 113 -11.81 -9.20 3.38
N ILE A 114 -12.70 -8.39 2.81
CA ILE A 114 -12.31 -7.30 1.91
C ILE A 114 -11.99 -6.10 2.79
N THR A 115 -10.80 -5.54 2.64
CA THR A 115 -10.27 -4.46 3.49
C THR A 115 -9.61 -3.38 2.64
N ASP A 116 -10.31 -2.94 1.60
CA ASP A 116 -9.86 -1.82 0.79
C ASP A 116 -9.57 -0.57 1.65
N HIS A 117 -8.60 0.25 1.23
CA HIS A 117 -8.22 1.47 1.94
C HIS A 117 -9.41 2.44 2.07
N ALA A 118 -9.75 2.80 3.30
CA ALA A 118 -10.87 3.70 3.57
C ALA A 118 -10.73 5.06 2.87
N GLU A 119 -9.50 5.54 2.71
CA GLU A 119 -9.19 6.83 2.11
C GLU A 119 -9.61 6.90 0.63
N GLY A 120 -9.49 5.78 -0.10
CA GLY A 120 -9.84 5.67 -1.51
C GLY A 120 -11.32 5.38 -1.77
N LEU A 121 -12.05 4.86 -0.79
CA LEU A 121 -13.42 4.37 -0.98
C LEU A 121 -14.48 5.46 -1.00
N THR A 122 -15.32 5.48 -2.03
CA THR A 122 -16.58 6.25 -2.03
C THR A 122 -17.71 5.43 -1.40
N GLN A 123 -18.82 6.08 -1.07
CA GLN A 123 -20.03 5.44 -0.56
C GLN A 123 -20.55 4.38 -1.53
N ASP A 124 -20.57 4.67 -2.83
CA ASP A 124 -20.98 3.70 -3.86
C ASP A 124 -20.06 2.46 -3.90
N MET A 125 -18.73 2.64 -3.78
CA MET A 125 -17.78 1.53 -3.72
C MET A 125 -17.93 0.71 -2.43
N TRP A 126 -18.19 1.38 -1.30
CA TRP A 126 -18.47 0.72 -0.04
C TRP A 126 -19.77 -0.10 -0.09
N ASP A 127 -20.85 0.48 -0.60
CA ASP A 127 -22.12 -0.20 -0.79
C ASP A 127 -21.99 -1.44 -1.71
N LYS A 128 -21.20 -1.32 -2.78
CA LYS A 128 -20.85 -2.45 -3.66
C LYS A 128 -20.04 -3.53 -2.92
N THR A 129 -19.06 -3.15 -2.10
CA THR A 129 -18.28 -4.10 -1.27
C THR A 129 -19.18 -4.87 -0.30
N ILE A 130 -20.10 -4.16 0.36
CA ILE A 130 -21.11 -4.77 1.25
C ILE A 130 -22.02 -5.72 0.47
N LYS A 131 -22.47 -5.31 -0.72
CA LYS A 131 -23.30 -6.16 -1.59
C LYS A 131 -22.55 -7.41 -2.03
N ALA A 132 -21.28 -7.29 -2.42
CA ALA A 132 -20.42 -8.41 -2.79
C ALA A 132 -20.26 -9.39 -1.62
N THR A 133 -19.96 -8.86 -0.43
CA THR A 133 -19.81 -9.65 0.80
C THR A 133 -21.09 -10.41 1.16
N LYS A 134 -22.26 -9.75 1.07
CA LYS A 134 -23.58 -10.39 1.29
C LYS A 134 -23.85 -11.47 0.26
N SER A 135 -23.54 -11.21 -1.00
CA SER A 135 -23.75 -12.14 -2.11
C SER A 135 -22.83 -13.37 -1.97
N CYS A 136 -21.58 -13.17 -1.58
CA CYS A 136 -20.61 -14.24 -1.33
C CYS A 136 -21.10 -15.18 -0.22
N ASN A 137 -21.56 -14.62 0.90
CA ASN A 137 -22.14 -15.39 2.00
C ASN A 137 -23.48 -16.07 1.65
N ALA A 138 -24.17 -15.63 0.60
CA ALA A 138 -25.46 -16.21 0.20
C ALA A 138 -25.33 -17.44 -0.70
N VAL A 139 -24.13 -17.71 -1.26
CA VAL A 139 -23.92 -18.87 -2.15
C VAL A 139 -24.07 -20.20 -1.41
N SER A 140 -23.60 -20.27 -0.17
CA SER A 140 -23.70 -21.45 0.68
C SER A 140 -24.37 -21.13 2.02
N SER A 141 -25.14 -22.09 2.55
CA SER A 141 -25.89 -21.94 3.79
C SER A 141 -25.56 -23.08 4.75
N SER A 142 -25.73 -22.85 6.05
CA SER A 142 -25.54 -23.88 7.08
C SER A 142 -26.42 -25.10 6.82
N PRO A 143 -25.92 -26.34 6.99
CA PRO A 143 -24.60 -26.73 7.54
C PRO A 143 -23.46 -26.75 6.52
N GLU A 144 -23.72 -26.48 5.24
CA GLU A 144 -22.80 -26.60 4.10
C GLU A 144 -22.03 -25.29 3.81
N LYS A 145 -21.77 -24.45 4.81
CA LYS A 145 -21.14 -23.16 4.58
C LYS A 145 -19.69 -23.36 4.14
N ASP A 146 -19.39 -22.95 2.90
CA ASP A 146 -18.07 -23.17 2.29
C ASP A 146 -17.08 -22.02 2.51
N LEU A 147 -17.56 -20.80 2.78
CA LEU A 147 -16.75 -19.63 3.08
C LEU A 147 -17.55 -18.62 3.91
N ILE A 148 -16.90 -17.96 4.87
CA ILE A 148 -17.43 -16.78 5.56
C ILE A 148 -16.73 -15.52 5.04
N ALA A 149 -17.48 -14.66 4.36
CA ALA A 149 -16.96 -13.36 3.94
C ALA A 149 -17.27 -12.29 4.99
N PHE A 150 -16.26 -11.54 5.41
CA PHE A 150 -16.41 -10.35 6.23
C PHE A 150 -16.27 -9.09 5.38
N ALA A 151 -16.86 -8.00 5.85
CA ALA A 151 -16.58 -6.67 5.32
C ALA A 151 -15.72 -5.91 6.32
N GLY A 152 -14.80 -5.13 5.80
CA GLY A 152 -13.92 -4.29 6.57
C GLY A 152 -13.32 -3.20 5.71
N TRP A 153 -12.32 -2.54 6.26
CA TRP A 153 -11.49 -1.57 5.56
C TRP A 153 -10.12 -1.52 6.19
N GLU A 154 -9.14 -1.04 5.44
CA GLU A 154 -7.87 -0.64 6.00
C GLU A 154 -7.92 0.84 6.42
N TRP A 155 -7.56 1.08 7.68
CA TRP A 155 -7.23 2.40 8.21
C TRP A 155 -5.72 2.65 8.03
N THR A 156 -5.37 3.62 7.19
CA THR A 156 -4.05 3.66 6.56
C THR A 156 -3.24 4.87 7.00
N GLN A 157 -2.37 4.72 8.00
CA GLN A 157 -1.54 5.82 8.46
C GLN A 157 -0.07 5.65 8.06
N MET A 158 0.38 6.53 7.17
CA MET A 158 1.77 6.60 6.72
C MET A 158 2.43 7.87 7.25
N SER A 159 3.47 7.72 8.07
CA SER A 159 4.34 8.84 8.46
C SER A 159 5.61 8.86 7.59
N GLY A 160 6.00 7.70 7.04
CA GLY A 160 7.15 7.55 6.15
C GLY A 160 8.49 7.83 6.85
N GLU A 161 9.60 7.74 6.12
CA GLU A 161 10.93 7.95 6.70
C GLU A 161 11.20 9.39 7.15
N MET A 162 10.41 10.35 6.63
CA MET A 162 10.46 11.76 7.03
C MET A 162 9.51 12.10 8.20
N GLY A 163 8.68 11.14 8.62
CA GLY A 163 7.67 11.34 9.65
C GLY A 163 8.23 11.28 11.07
N SER A 164 7.46 11.83 12.02
CA SER A 164 7.76 11.67 13.44
C SER A 164 7.42 10.23 13.88
N PRO A 165 8.34 9.50 14.54
CA PRO A 165 8.04 8.21 15.14
C PRO A 165 7.08 8.32 16.32
N GLU A 166 6.99 9.48 16.97
CA GLU A 166 6.05 9.75 18.06
C GLU A 166 4.60 9.81 17.57
N ASP A 167 4.38 10.31 16.35
CA ASP A 167 3.05 10.42 15.73
C ASP A 167 2.75 9.29 14.74
N HIS A 168 3.43 8.14 14.87
CA HIS A 168 3.22 6.99 13.98
C HIS A 168 2.53 5.82 14.68
N TYR A 169 1.42 5.37 14.09
CA TYR A 169 0.59 4.28 14.61
C TYR A 169 0.54 3.06 13.69
N GLY A 170 0.98 3.19 12.44
CA GLY A 170 0.95 2.12 11.45
C GLY A 170 -0.47 1.77 11.00
N HIS A 171 -0.57 0.87 10.04
CA HIS A 171 -1.84 0.51 9.40
C HIS A 171 -2.66 -0.46 10.26
N LYS A 172 -3.99 -0.47 10.06
CA LYS A 172 -4.91 -1.34 10.78
C LYS A 172 -6.08 -1.79 9.92
N ASN A 173 -6.30 -3.09 9.82
CA ASN A 173 -7.56 -3.62 9.30
C ASN A 173 -8.66 -3.54 10.34
N VAL A 174 -9.80 -2.97 9.96
CA VAL A 174 -11.03 -3.00 10.75
C VAL A 174 -11.96 -4.04 10.13
N ILE A 175 -12.20 -5.14 10.85
CA ILE A 175 -13.05 -6.25 10.39
C ILE A 175 -14.37 -6.20 11.16
N LEU A 176 -15.48 -5.99 10.46
CA LEU A 176 -16.80 -5.94 11.08
C LEU A 176 -17.30 -7.35 11.39
N LYS A 177 -17.82 -7.54 12.61
CA LYS A 177 -18.38 -8.83 13.05
C LYS A 177 -19.62 -9.22 12.26
N ASP A 178 -20.45 -8.25 11.91
CA ASP A 178 -21.65 -8.47 11.12
C ASP A 178 -21.92 -7.33 10.12
N LEU A 179 -22.89 -7.54 9.24
CA LEU A 179 -23.26 -6.60 8.18
C LEU A 179 -24.53 -5.81 8.50
N LYS A 180 -24.79 -5.59 9.80
CA LYS A 180 -25.89 -4.76 10.32
C LYS A 180 -25.30 -3.43 10.82
N ASN A 181 -26.11 -2.37 10.80
CA ASN A 181 -25.73 -1.04 11.29
C ASN A 181 -24.40 -0.52 10.72
N LEU A 182 -24.18 -0.72 9.42
CA LEU A 182 -22.95 -0.35 8.74
C LEU A 182 -22.79 1.18 8.68
N PRO A 183 -21.54 1.70 8.76
CA PRO A 183 -21.29 3.11 8.52
C PRO A 183 -21.62 3.47 7.07
N LYS A 184 -21.95 4.74 6.81
CA LYS A 184 -22.20 5.23 5.43
C LYS A 184 -20.97 5.09 4.54
N VAL A 185 -19.79 5.36 5.11
CA VAL A 185 -18.49 5.19 4.49
C VAL A 185 -17.49 4.68 5.53
N PRO A 186 -16.42 3.98 5.13
CA PRO A 186 -15.32 3.61 6.01
C PRO A 186 -14.62 4.81 6.65
N ILE A 187 -13.99 4.58 7.81
CA ILE A 187 -13.28 5.61 8.58
C ILE A 187 -11.78 5.47 8.30
N GLY A 188 -11.20 6.46 7.60
CA GLY A 188 -9.77 6.48 7.24
C GLY A 188 -8.89 7.20 8.26
N ALA A 189 -7.58 7.14 8.09
CA ALA A 189 -6.60 7.86 8.91
C ALA A 189 -6.41 9.32 8.50
N GLY A 190 -6.99 9.72 7.37
CA GLY A 190 -6.67 10.96 6.67
C GLY A 190 -5.78 10.69 5.45
N LEU A 191 -5.06 11.68 4.96
CA LEU A 191 -4.32 11.54 3.70
C LEU A 191 -3.04 10.70 3.84
N THR A 192 -2.87 9.77 2.91
CA THR A 192 -1.72 8.86 2.77
C THR A 192 -0.67 9.38 1.78
N GLY A 193 0.48 8.70 1.70
CA GLY A 193 1.55 9.03 0.75
C GLY A 193 1.11 8.96 -0.72
N LEU A 194 0.28 7.98 -1.09
CA LEU A 194 -0.23 7.87 -2.46
C LEU A 194 -1.27 8.97 -2.76
N ASP A 195 -2.05 9.39 -1.77
CA ASP A 195 -3.03 10.48 -1.95
C ASP A 195 -2.37 11.80 -2.37
N TYR A 196 -1.17 12.10 -1.87
CA TYR A 196 -0.43 13.28 -2.31
C TYR A 196 -0.02 13.22 -3.79
N ILE A 197 0.41 12.03 -4.26
CA ILE A 197 0.77 11.80 -5.67
C ILE A 197 -0.48 11.94 -6.54
N LEU A 198 -1.59 11.32 -6.13
CA LEU A 198 -2.82 11.30 -6.91
C LEU A 198 -3.54 12.65 -6.88
N LYS A 199 -3.52 13.41 -5.77
CA LYS A 199 -4.11 14.76 -5.72
C LYS A 199 -3.41 15.79 -6.61
N SER A 200 -2.16 15.55 -7.01
CA SER A 200 -1.43 16.45 -7.91
C SER A 200 -2.18 16.71 -9.21
N ARG A 201 -2.15 17.98 -9.66
CA ARG A 201 -2.78 18.40 -10.92
C ARG A 201 -2.04 17.89 -12.17
N ILE A 202 -0.79 17.50 -12.01
CA ILE A 202 0.10 17.14 -13.13
C ILE A 202 0.10 15.62 -13.35
N THR A 203 -0.05 14.83 -12.28
CA THR A 203 0.00 13.36 -12.32
C THR A 203 -0.91 12.74 -13.40
N PRO A 204 -2.20 13.13 -13.55
CA PRO A 204 -3.07 12.59 -14.60
C PRO A 204 -2.52 12.73 -16.02
N SER A 205 -1.88 13.87 -16.30
CA SER A 205 -1.29 14.13 -17.61
C SER A 205 -0.07 13.24 -17.81
N LEU A 206 0.84 13.20 -16.83
CA LEU A 206 2.05 12.38 -16.95
C LEU A 206 1.72 10.89 -17.15
N MET A 207 0.67 10.39 -16.50
CA MET A 207 0.19 9.01 -16.68
C MET A 207 -0.24 8.70 -18.11
N LEU A 208 -1.05 9.57 -18.74
CA LEU A 208 -1.48 9.39 -20.13
C LEU A 208 -0.32 9.45 -21.13
N LEU A 209 0.74 10.20 -20.81
CA LEU A 209 1.97 10.24 -21.63
C LEU A 209 2.82 8.99 -21.41
N ALA A 210 2.92 8.52 -20.16
CA ALA A 210 3.72 7.36 -19.81
C ALA A 210 3.21 6.08 -20.48
N ASP A 211 1.89 5.93 -20.65
CA ASP A 211 1.26 4.77 -21.29
C ASP A 211 0.64 5.11 -22.65
N PHE A 212 1.32 5.93 -23.46
CA PHE A 212 0.78 6.28 -24.78
C PHE A 212 0.96 5.14 -25.82
N PRO A 213 -0.08 4.77 -26.59
CA PRO A 213 -1.45 5.30 -26.54
C PRO A 213 -2.24 4.73 -25.34
N PRO A 214 -2.98 5.59 -24.60
CA PRO A 214 -3.69 5.16 -23.39
C PRO A 214 -4.79 4.15 -23.71
N GLU A 215 -4.97 3.22 -22.79
CA GLU A 215 -5.99 2.17 -22.81
C GLU A 215 -7.24 2.58 -22.02
N LYS A 216 -8.31 1.77 -22.12
CA LYS A 216 -9.56 2.05 -21.39
C LYS A 216 -9.33 2.17 -19.87
N ILE A 217 -8.47 1.31 -19.32
CA ILE A 217 -8.17 1.26 -17.89
C ILE A 217 -7.54 2.57 -17.38
N ASP A 218 -6.73 3.25 -18.21
CA ASP A 218 -6.17 4.56 -17.84
C ASP A 218 -7.27 5.60 -17.67
N PHE A 219 -8.23 5.63 -18.59
CA PHE A 219 -9.38 6.54 -18.48
C PHE A 219 -10.25 6.21 -17.27
N ASP A 220 -10.51 4.92 -17.02
CA ASP A 220 -11.27 4.46 -15.85
C ASP A 220 -10.58 4.86 -14.53
N PHE A 221 -9.25 4.72 -14.45
CA PHE A 221 -8.47 5.16 -13.29
C PHE A 221 -8.55 6.67 -13.09
N LEU A 222 -8.49 7.45 -14.18
CA LEU A 222 -8.67 8.91 -14.10
C LEU A 222 -10.08 9.31 -13.63
N ALA A 223 -11.11 8.56 -14.03
CA ALA A 223 -12.47 8.76 -13.56
C ALA A 223 -12.59 8.43 -12.06
N TYR A 224 -12.06 7.28 -11.63
CA TYR A 224 -11.95 6.88 -10.22
C TYR A 224 -11.28 7.95 -9.38
N ARG A 225 -10.09 8.40 -9.81
CA ARG A 225 -9.33 9.45 -9.14
C ARG A 225 -10.15 10.73 -9.03
N ASN A 226 -10.76 11.18 -10.13
CA ASN A 226 -11.52 12.42 -10.12
C ASN A 226 -12.71 12.36 -9.16
N GLU A 227 -13.43 11.24 -9.12
CA GLU A 227 -14.52 11.00 -8.18
C GLU A 227 -14.02 11.01 -6.73
N THR A 228 -13.11 10.10 -6.38
CA THR A 228 -12.61 9.89 -5.02
C THR A 228 -12.04 11.17 -4.41
N TYR A 229 -11.25 11.94 -5.17
CA TYR A 229 -10.59 13.15 -4.67
C TYR A 229 -11.42 14.43 -4.83
N SER A 230 -12.62 14.36 -5.41
CA SER A 230 -13.58 15.47 -5.37
C SER A 230 -14.37 15.53 -4.07
N ILE A 231 -14.42 14.41 -3.32
CA ILE A 231 -15.14 14.28 -2.05
C ILE A 231 -14.27 14.87 -0.92
N PRO A 232 -14.76 15.88 -0.18
CA PRO A 232 -14.02 16.46 0.92
C PRO A 232 -14.09 15.61 2.20
N PRO A 233 -13.13 15.78 3.13
CA PRO A 233 -13.26 15.28 4.50
C PRO A 233 -14.48 15.84 5.21
N CYS A 234 -15.15 15.01 6.03
CA CYS A 234 -16.31 15.46 6.82
C CYS A 234 -15.94 16.56 7.83
N SER A 235 -14.69 16.59 8.30
CA SER A 235 -14.16 17.63 9.20
C SER A 235 -14.15 19.04 8.59
N GLN A 236 -14.28 19.17 7.26
CA GLN A 236 -14.32 20.44 6.54
C GLN A 236 -15.74 20.94 6.27
N LEU A 237 -16.76 20.19 6.67
CA LEU A 237 -18.15 20.44 6.35
C LEU A 237 -18.96 20.79 7.60
N ASP A 238 -20.02 21.58 7.43
CA ASP A 238 -21.01 21.74 8.49
C ASP A 238 -22.01 20.56 8.55
N GLU A 239 -22.77 20.45 9.64
CA GLU A 239 -23.72 19.35 9.84
C GLU A 239 -24.77 19.24 8.71
N LYS A 240 -25.20 20.37 8.14
CA LYS A 240 -26.20 20.39 7.08
C LYS A 240 -25.60 19.88 5.78
N GLU A 241 -24.36 20.23 5.48
CA GLU A 241 -23.61 19.72 4.34
C GLU A 241 -23.36 18.22 4.45
N ILE A 242 -22.96 17.71 5.62
CA ILE A 242 -22.75 16.26 5.87
C ILE A 242 -24.04 15.46 5.63
N LEU A 243 -25.21 16.05 5.88
CA LEU A 243 -26.50 15.41 5.60
C LEU A 243 -26.91 15.44 4.12
N GLN A 244 -26.35 16.35 3.33
CA GLN A 244 -26.77 16.61 1.94
C GLN A 244 -25.80 16.07 0.88
N ARG A 245 -24.52 15.94 1.20
CA ARG A 245 -23.49 15.41 0.30
C ARG A 245 -22.62 14.38 0.99
N GLU A 246 -21.98 13.54 0.17
CA GLU A 246 -20.97 12.60 0.63
C GLU A 246 -19.72 13.35 1.15
N CYS A 247 -19.11 12.80 2.19
CA CYS A 247 -17.83 13.24 2.74
C CYS A 247 -17.03 12.03 3.24
N LYS A 248 -15.71 12.18 3.36
CA LYS A 248 -14.81 11.14 3.89
C LYS A 248 -14.78 11.19 5.42
N GLU A 249 -15.13 10.09 6.09
CA GLU A 249 -14.96 9.97 7.54
C GLU A 249 -13.47 9.72 7.87
N GLU A 250 -12.95 10.44 8.86
CA GLU A 250 -11.54 10.40 9.26
C GLU A 250 -11.40 10.28 10.77
N ALA A 251 -10.40 9.52 11.20
CA ALA A 251 -9.92 9.45 12.58
C ALA A 251 -8.39 9.44 12.54
N SER A 252 -7.76 10.49 13.06
CA SER A 252 -6.30 10.71 12.90
C SER A 252 -5.46 9.82 13.81
N THR A 253 -6.07 9.26 14.85
CA THR A 253 -5.42 8.35 15.80
C THR A 253 -6.24 7.08 16.01
N PRO A 254 -5.62 5.95 16.42
CA PRO A 254 -6.35 4.75 16.80
C PRO A 254 -7.40 5.00 17.89
N ARG A 255 -7.12 5.87 18.86
CA ARG A 255 -8.07 6.25 19.91
C ARG A 255 -9.31 6.93 19.34
N GLU A 256 -9.15 7.86 18.40
CA GLU A 256 -10.27 8.48 17.69
C GLU A 256 -11.06 7.44 16.89
N LEU A 257 -10.37 6.51 16.23
CA LEU A 257 -11.00 5.42 15.49
C LEU A 257 -11.86 4.56 16.43
N PHE A 258 -11.34 4.15 17.59
CA PHE A 258 -12.09 3.34 18.54
C PHE A 258 -13.31 4.09 19.11
N ASN A 259 -13.15 5.37 19.46
CA ASN A 259 -14.27 6.20 19.91
C ASN A 259 -15.36 6.26 18.82
N ARG A 260 -14.96 6.44 17.56
CA ARG A 260 -15.90 6.49 16.44
C ARG A 260 -16.62 5.16 16.22
N LEU A 261 -15.90 4.03 16.35
CA LEU A 261 -16.51 2.70 16.31
C LEU A 261 -17.52 2.49 17.45
N ASP A 262 -17.25 3.02 18.64
CA ASP A 262 -18.17 2.97 19.79
C ASP A 262 -19.42 3.84 19.57
N GLU A 263 -19.25 5.06 19.06
CA GLU A 263 -20.35 5.98 18.71
C GLU A 263 -21.32 5.37 17.69
N LEU A 264 -20.77 4.67 16.69
CA LEU A 264 -21.53 3.97 15.67
C LEU A 264 -22.04 2.59 16.13
N ASN A 265 -21.71 2.18 17.36
CA ASN A 265 -22.06 0.88 17.94
C ASN A 265 -21.63 -0.30 17.05
N LEU A 266 -20.42 -0.21 16.49
CA LEU A 266 -19.84 -1.21 15.61
C LEU A 266 -19.02 -2.23 16.41
N GLU A 267 -19.42 -3.49 16.34
CA GLU A 267 -18.61 -4.61 16.80
C GLU A 267 -17.55 -4.93 15.73
N ALA A 268 -16.29 -4.60 16.02
CA ALA A 268 -15.19 -4.77 15.08
C ALA A 268 -13.92 -5.27 15.75
N LEU A 269 -13.18 -6.11 15.02
CA LEU A 269 -11.80 -6.47 15.34
C LEU A 269 -10.88 -5.50 14.60
N VAL A 270 -9.84 -5.00 15.27
CA VAL A 270 -8.86 -4.09 14.66
C VAL A 270 -7.48 -4.75 14.70
N ILE A 271 -6.90 -5.03 13.54
CA ILE A 271 -5.67 -5.83 13.42
C ILE A 271 -4.56 -4.91 12.90
N PRO A 272 -3.53 -4.57 13.70
CA PRO A 272 -2.34 -3.91 13.18
C PRO A 272 -1.56 -4.86 12.26
N HIS A 273 -1.01 -4.29 11.19
CA HIS A 273 -0.27 -5.03 10.18
C HIS A 273 0.84 -4.20 9.53
N GLY A 274 1.70 -4.87 8.75
CA GLY A 274 2.80 -4.23 8.00
C GLY A 274 3.82 -3.47 8.87
N THR A 275 3.72 -3.53 10.19
CA THR A 275 4.28 -2.55 11.14
C THR A 275 5.80 -2.37 11.05
N THR A 276 6.52 -3.38 10.56
CA THR A 276 7.99 -3.37 10.44
C THR A 276 8.48 -2.86 9.08
N TRP A 277 7.58 -2.53 8.15
CA TRP A 277 7.92 -2.09 6.80
C TRP A 277 8.35 -0.62 6.78
N GLY A 278 9.63 -0.40 6.47
CA GLY A 278 10.25 0.91 6.64
C GLY A 278 9.76 2.01 5.71
N ILE A 279 8.96 1.69 4.69
CA ILE A 279 8.38 2.68 3.78
C ILE A 279 7.33 3.54 4.49
N HIS A 280 6.49 2.97 5.36
CA HIS A 280 5.50 3.74 6.11
C HIS A 280 5.90 3.99 7.56
N ALA A 281 6.71 3.11 8.16
CA ALA A 281 7.15 3.24 9.53
C ALA A 281 8.46 4.06 9.62
N PRO A 282 8.45 5.23 10.29
CA PRO A 282 9.67 5.99 10.54
C PRO A 282 10.73 5.19 11.29
N ALA A 283 11.99 5.60 11.13
CA ALA A 283 13.06 5.06 11.96
C ALA A 283 12.78 5.35 13.45
N ASN A 284 13.08 4.39 14.32
CA ASN A 284 12.85 4.45 15.78
C ASN A 284 11.39 4.40 16.25
N SER A 285 10.40 4.21 15.38
CA SER A 285 9.03 3.88 15.80
C SER A 285 9.01 2.63 16.69
N THR A 286 8.11 2.61 17.68
CA THR A 286 8.02 1.53 18.67
C THR A 286 6.57 1.13 18.92
N MET A 287 6.28 -0.16 19.07
CA MET A 287 4.95 -0.60 19.49
C MET A 287 4.59 -0.10 20.90
N SER A 288 5.57 -0.01 21.80
CA SER A 288 5.38 0.48 23.18
C SER A 288 4.79 1.89 23.25
N SER A 289 5.05 2.75 22.26
CA SER A 289 4.50 4.11 22.26
C SER A 289 2.97 4.12 22.13
N GLN A 290 2.38 3.11 21.47
CA GLN A 290 0.92 2.99 21.39
C GLN A 290 0.29 2.62 22.74
N LEU A 291 1.02 1.95 23.64
CA LEU A 291 0.56 1.72 25.01
C LEU A 291 0.66 2.99 25.86
N THR A 292 1.81 3.69 25.81
CA THR A 292 2.04 4.91 26.61
C THR A 292 1.08 6.03 26.23
N MET A 293 0.80 6.18 24.93
CA MET A 293 -0.10 7.22 24.41
C MET A 293 -1.58 6.82 24.45
N LYS A 294 -1.92 5.68 25.06
CA LYS A 294 -3.30 5.16 25.16
C LYS A 294 -3.95 5.00 23.77
N GLN A 295 -3.21 4.48 22.80
CA GLN A 295 -3.69 4.19 21.44
C GLN A 295 -4.05 2.72 21.23
N HIS A 296 -4.01 1.92 22.29
CA HIS A 296 -4.42 0.52 22.28
C HIS A 296 -5.80 0.33 22.90
N ASP A 297 -6.64 -0.50 22.27
CA ASP A 297 -7.87 -1.05 22.84
C ASP A 297 -7.79 -2.58 22.91
N PRO A 298 -7.73 -3.18 24.11
CA PRO A 298 -7.57 -4.63 24.27
C PRO A 298 -8.83 -5.44 23.90
N ASN A 299 -10.00 -4.82 23.78
CA ASN A 299 -11.23 -5.50 23.35
C ASN A 299 -11.29 -5.63 21.83
N ARG A 300 -10.76 -4.62 21.13
CA ARG A 300 -10.79 -4.53 19.66
C ARG A 300 -9.51 -5.03 19.01
N GLN A 301 -8.34 -4.76 19.58
CA GLN A 301 -7.05 -5.18 19.05
C GLN A 301 -6.56 -6.45 19.74
N ARG A 302 -7.03 -7.59 19.24
CA ARG A 302 -6.74 -8.92 19.81
C ARG A 302 -5.92 -9.82 18.88
N LEU A 303 -5.70 -9.40 17.64
CA LEU A 303 -4.81 -10.06 16.70
C LEU A 303 -3.69 -9.11 16.27
N PHE A 304 -2.61 -9.67 15.75
CA PHE A 304 -1.52 -8.96 15.11
C PHE A 304 -1.17 -9.71 13.82
N GLU A 305 -1.12 -8.99 12.72
CA GLU A 305 -0.74 -9.57 11.44
C GLU A 305 0.79 -9.62 11.32
N ILE A 306 1.34 -10.82 11.42
CA ILE A 306 2.79 -11.06 11.48
C ILE A 306 3.43 -11.26 10.11
N TYR A 307 2.61 -11.43 9.08
CA TYR A 307 3.07 -11.68 7.73
C TYR A 307 2.02 -11.18 6.75
N SER A 308 2.46 -10.40 5.77
CA SER A 308 1.61 -9.82 4.73
C SER A 308 2.41 -9.63 3.42
N GLY A 309 1.84 -8.96 2.42
CA GLY A 309 2.52 -8.42 1.25
C GLY A 309 3.77 -7.60 1.59
N HIS A 310 3.80 -7.00 2.78
CA HIS A 310 4.92 -6.21 3.27
C HIS A 310 6.07 -7.03 3.88
N GLY A 311 5.94 -8.36 3.94
CA GLY A 311 6.90 -9.29 4.53
C GLY A 311 6.59 -9.65 5.98
N ASN A 312 7.49 -10.42 6.59
CA ASN A 312 7.38 -10.92 7.96
C ASN A 312 7.77 -9.83 8.97
N SER A 313 6.91 -9.63 9.97
CA SER A 313 7.03 -8.66 11.06
C SER A 313 7.15 -9.31 12.44
N GLU A 314 7.35 -10.62 12.53
CA GLU A 314 7.36 -11.37 13.79
C GLU A 314 8.59 -11.06 14.65
N ILE A 315 9.79 -11.20 14.06
CA ILE A 315 11.05 -11.34 14.81
C ILE A 315 11.65 -10.01 15.26
N PHE A 316 12.05 -9.92 16.53
CA PHE A 316 12.90 -8.83 17.00
C PHE A 316 14.38 -9.17 16.84
N LYS A 317 15.12 -8.35 16.06
CA LYS A 317 16.59 -8.30 16.11
C LYS A 317 17.06 -6.86 16.30
N ASP A 318 18.00 -6.60 17.21
CA ASP A 318 18.52 -5.25 17.44
C ASP A 318 19.49 -4.83 16.34
N VAL A 319 18.92 -4.49 15.17
CA VAL A 319 19.65 -4.00 14.00
C VAL A 319 19.45 -2.49 13.84
N LYS A 320 20.44 -1.81 13.26
CA LYS A 320 20.44 -0.36 13.06
C LYS A 320 20.76 -0.03 11.60
N HIS A 321 19.90 0.76 10.97
CA HIS A 321 20.14 1.31 9.62
C HIS A 321 21.18 2.43 9.63
N PHE A 322 21.21 3.21 10.71
CA PHE A 322 22.17 4.28 10.95
C PHE A 322 22.32 4.50 12.46
N LEU A 323 23.40 5.15 12.86
CA LEU A 323 23.64 5.62 14.22
C LEU A 323 23.61 7.14 14.22
N LYS A 324 23.03 7.73 15.28
CA LYS A 324 23.07 9.18 15.49
C LYS A 324 24.06 9.49 16.60
N THR A 325 25.06 10.30 16.31
CA THR A 325 26.08 10.72 17.28
C THR A 325 25.55 11.83 18.20
N SER A 326 26.29 12.12 19.26
CA SER A 326 25.92 13.13 20.26
C SER A 326 25.81 14.56 19.71
N ASP A 327 26.52 14.86 18.63
CA ASP A 327 26.45 16.11 17.86
C ASP A 327 25.31 16.12 16.83
N GLY A 328 24.52 15.04 16.74
CA GLY A 328 23.37 14.91 15.86
C GLY A 328 23.67 14.41 14.45
N LYS A 329 24.94 14.10 14.13
CA LYS A 329 25.32 13.56 12.81
C LYS A 329 24.90 12.09 12.66
N ASN A 330 24.59 11.68 11.43
CA ASN A 330 24.31 10.28 11.12
C ASN A 330 25.60 9.57 10.68
N ILE A 331 25.78 8.33 11.15
CA ILE A 331 26.90 7.45 10.79
C ILE A 331 26.35 6.11 10.33
N CYS A 332 26.96 5.56 9.28
CA CYS A 332 26.64 4.22 8.80
C CYS A 332 27.33 3.15 9.68
N PRO A 333 26.59 2.26 10.36
CA PRO A 333 27.19 1.19 11.14
C PRO A 333 27.83 0.12 10.23
N GLU A 334 28.75 -0.65 10.80
CA GLU A 334 29.31 -1.83 10.14
C GLU A 334 28.24 -2.95 9.99
N PRO A 335 28.31 -3.75 8.93
CA PRO A 335 27.40 -4.88 8.74
C PRO A 335 27.65 -5.96 9.80
N THR A 336 26.59 -6.69 10.11
CA THR A 336 26.63 -7.85 11.02
C THR A 336 26.30 -9.12 10.24
N LYS A 337 26.50 -10.30 10.86
CA LYS A 337 26.22 -11.60 10.22
C LYS A 337 24.81 -11.73 9.64
N GLY A 338 23.82 -11.02 10.19
CA GLY A 338 22.41 -11.14 9.77
C GLY A 338 21.78 -9.83 9.29
N PHE A 339 22.56 -8.79 9.06
CA PHE A 339 22.04 -7.48 8.64
C PHE A 339 23.13 -6.61 8.04
N GLU A 340 22.88 -6.11 6.84
CA GLU A 340 23.70 -5.11 6.17
C GLU A 340 22.91 -3.80 6.02
N PRO A 341 23.37 -2.68 6.59
CA PRO A 341 22.77 -1.37 6.36
C PRO A 341 22.86 -0.94 4.89
N CYS A 342 21.81 -0.34 4.31
CA CYS A 342 21.86 0.11 2.91
C CYS A 342 22.90 1.20 2.64
N CYS A 343 23.26 2.03 3.64
CA CYS A 343 24.39 2.95 3.50
C CYS A 343 25.72 2.23 3.29
N TRP A 344 25.89 1.03 3.86
CA TRP A 344 27.09 0.22 3.68
C TRP A 344 27.12 -0.33 2.26
N ARG A 345 26.02 -0.95 1.85
CA ARG A 345 25.83 -1.49 0.50
C ARG A 345 26.05 -0.41 -0.57
N ALA A 346 25.55 0.81 -0.35
CA ALA A 346 25.79 1.95 -1.23
C ALA A 346 27.29 2.21 -1.46
N GLY A 347 28.10 2.20 -0.40
CA GLY A 347 29.55 2.35 -0.51
C GLY A 347 30.21 1.20 -1.30
N GLU A 348 29.75 -0.04 -1.11
CA GLU A 348 30.26 -1.20 -1.84
C GLU A 348 29.92 -1.15 -3.33
N ILE A 349 28.71 -0.74 -3.70
CA ILE A 349 28.32 -0.58 -5.11
C ILE A 349 29.19 0.49 -5.77
N ALA A 350 29.35 1.66 -5.12
CA ALA A 350 30.17 2.75 -5.66
C ALA A 350 31.64 2.34 -5.85
N LYS A 351 32.19 1.59 -4.89
CA LYS A 351 33.54 1.03 -4.97
C LYS A 351 33.69 0.05 -6.14
N GLN A 352 32.73 -0.86 -6.31
CA GLN A 352 32.73 -1.82 -7.42
C GLN A 352 32.64 -1.11 -8.78
N GLN A 353 31.75 -0.14 -8.93
CA GLN A 353 31.62 0.65 -10.15
C GLN A 353 32.91 1.43 -10.48
N CYS A 354 33.56 2.03 -9.49
CA CYS A 354 34.84 2.71 -9.64
C CYS A 354 35.94 1.76 -10.15
N HIS A 355 36.05 0.56 -9.56
CA HIS A 355 37.01 -0.45 -10.02
C HIS A 355 36.75 -0.91 -11.46
N LEU A 356 35.48 -1.07 -11.85
CA LEU A 356 35.11 -1.44 -13.22
C LEU A 356 35.47 -0.36 -14.24
N LYS A 357 35.49 0.92 -13.85
CA LYS A 357 35.93 2.04 -14.68
C LYS A 357 37.46 2.20 -14.75
N GLY A 358 38.20 1.46 -13.92
CA GLY A 358 39.66 1.58 -13.83
C GLY A 358 40.11 2.91 -13.21
N GLU A 359 39.29 3.50 -12.35
CA GLU A 359 39.60 4.74 -11.62
C GLU A 359 40.46 4.45 -10.38
N ASP A 360 41.24 5.45 -9.95
CA ASP A 360 42.01 5.40 -8.69
C ASP A 360 41.13 5.82 -7.48
N SER A 361 41.61 5.59 -6.24
CA SER A 361 40.92 6.02 -5.01
C SER A 361 39.52 5.44 -4.77
N CYS A 362 39.20 4.25 -5.30
CA CYS A 362 37.87 3.64 -5.13
C CYS A 362 37.46 3.37 -3.66
N GLU A 363 38.42 3.17 -2.76
CA GLU A 363 38.14 3.05 -1.32
C GLU A 363 37.62 4.37 -0.74
N GLU A 364 38.24 5.49 -1.10
CA GLU A 364 37.81 6.83 -0.68
C GLU A 364 36.42 7.13 -1.24
N LYS A 365 36.16 6.73 -2.49
CA LYS A 365 34.85 6.89 -3.12
C LYS A 365 33.77 6.11 -2.40
N GLY A 366 34.04 4.86 -2.00
CA GLY A 366 33.11 4.06 -1.22
C GLY A 366 32.79 4.67 0.14
N VAL A 367 33.78 5.27 0.82
CA VAL A 367 33.60 5.98 2.09
C VAL A 367 32.76 7.25 1.91
N GLU A 368 33.02 8.03 0.86
CA GLU A 368 32.25 9.24 0.52
C GLU A 368 30.76 8.91 0.32
N ILE A 369 30.46 7.95 -0.56
CA ILE A 369 29.07 7.58 -0.89
C ILE A 369 28.34 6.98 0.31
N LYS A 370 29.03 6.19 1.13
CA LYS A 370 28.47 5.65 2.39
C LYS A 370 28.01 6.77 3.33
N GLN A 371 28.81 7.83 3.45
CA GLN A 371 28.46 8.98 4.28
C GLN A 371 27.36 9.84 3.63
N GLU A 372 27.43 10.09 2.33
CA GLU A 372 26.39 10.85 1.61
C GLU A 372 25.02 10.16 1.74
N PHE A 373 24.98 8.84 1.60
CA PHE A 373 23.75 8.07 1.74
C PHE A 373 23.12 8.23 3.13
N VAL A 374 23.93 8.16 4.19
CA VAL A 374 23.41 8.27 5.57
C VAL A 374 23.05 9.72 5.96
N ASP A 375 23.72 10.70 5.36
CA ASP A 375 23.36 12.11 5.52
C ASP A 375 22.01 12.42 4.85
N ARG A 376 21.65 11.65 3.81
CA ARG A 376 20.38 11.71 3.09
C ARG A 376 19.37 10.64 3.54
N ILE A 377 19.48 10.09 4.75
CA ILE A 377 18.66 8.94 5.18
C ILE A 377 17.14 9.18 5.14
N THR A 378 16.70 10.43 5.28
CA THR A 378 15.28 10.83 5.18
C THR A 378 14.85 11.17 3.75
N ASP A 379 15.78 11.28 2.81
CA ASP A 379 15.51 11.57 1.41
C ASP A 379 15.17 10.29 0.67
N ILE A 380 13.97 10.22 0.10
CA ILE A 380 13.51 9.06 -0.66
C ILE A 380 14.32 8.82 -1.93
N THR A 381 15.03 9.83 -2.45
CA THR A 381 15.83 9.76 -3.68
C THR A 381 17.27 9.31 -3.44
N ARG A 382 17.66 9.02 -2.19
CA ARG A 382 19.04 8.65 -1.81
C ARG A 382 19.59 7.42 -2.52
N PHE A 383 18.74 6.49 -2.97
CA PHE A 383 19.18 5.34 -3.76
C PHE A 383 19.71 5.77 -5.14
N GLY A 384 19.23 6.89 -5.66
CA GLY A 384 19.74 7.52 -6.89
C GLY A 384 21.07 8.26 -6.75
N ILE A 385 21.72 8.24 -5.56
CA ILE A 385 23.10 8.75 -5.38
C ILE A 385 24.08 7.99 -6.28
N ILE A 386 23.79 6.70 -6.54
CA ILE A 386 24.64 5.82 -7.33
C ILE A 386 24.04 5.67 -8.72
N GLU A 387 24.55 6.44 -9.66
CA GLU A 387 24.09 6.40 -11.04
C GLU A 387 24.31 5.02 -11.67
N GLY A 388 23.26 4.48 -12.30
CA GLY A 388 23.31 3.17 -12.98
C GLY A 388 23.34 1.96 -12.04
N ALA A 389 23.07 2.13 -10.74
CA ALA A 389 22.82 1.00 -9.85
C ALA A 389 21.46 0.35 -10.17
N GLU A 390 21.46 -0.96 -10.37
CA GLU A 390 20.25 -1.76 -10.61
C GLU A 390 19.70 -2.30 -9.28
N PRO A 391 18.41 -2.68 -9.20
CA PRO A 391 17.82 -3.27 -7.98
C PRO A 391 18.62 -4.44 -7.40
N GLU A 392 19.19 -5.28 -8.26
CA GLU A 392 19.99 -6.44 -7.87
C GLU A 392 21.29 -6.06 -7.17
N ASP A 393 21.85 -4.88 -7.45
CA ASP A 393 23.10 -4.42 -6.81
C ASP A 393 22.91 -4.17 -5.31
N TRP A 394 21.69 -3.86 -4.87
CA TRP A 394 21.34 -3.57 -3.48
C TRP A 394 21.18 -4.82 -2.61
N LEU A 395 21.16 -6.02 -3.22
CA LEU A 395 20.95 -7.30 -2.55
C LEU A 395 19.79 -7.22 -1.52
N GLN A 396 20.04 -7.67 -0.29
CA GLN A 396 19.08 -7.67 0.83
C GLN A 396 19.44 -6.60 1.88
N CYS A 397 20.07 -5.49 1.48
CA CYS A 397 20.40 -4.44 2.44
C CYS A 397 19.13 -3.94 3.15
N GLY A 398 19.27 -3.57 4.43
CA GLY A 398 18.17 -3.08 5.24
C GLY A 398 17.11 -4.12 5.60
N GLN A 399 17.29 -5.39 5.19
CA GLN A 399 16.44 -6.50 5.58
C GLN A 399 17.19 -7.39 6.59
N ILE A 400 16.42 -8.10 7.44
CA ILE A 400 17.02 -9.11 8.30
C ILE A 400 17.33 -10.35 7.46
N GLN A 401 18.59 -10.74 7.40
CA GLN A 401 19.03 -11.95 6.72
C GLN A 401 18.77 -13.20 7.59
N ASP A 402 18.73 -14.35 6.92
CA ASP A 402 18.43 -15.66 7.51
C ASP A 402 17.04 -15.76 8.18
N GLU A 403 16.08 -14.92 7.78
CA GLU A 403 14.70 -14.95 8.26
C GLU A 403 13.70 -15.19 7.13
N PHE A 404 12.53 -15.73 7.48
CA PHE A 404 11.46 -15.99 6.52
C PHE A 404 10.90 -14.67 5.96
N LEU A 405 11.22 -14.36 4.71
CA LEU A 405 10.65 -13.25 3.91
C LEU A 405 10.53 -11.92 4.69
N PRO A 406 11.65 -11.34 5.17
CA PRO A 406 11.65 -10.16 6.04
C PRO A 406 11.06 -8.92 5.37
N ALA A 407 10.50 -7.99 6.16
CA ALA A 407 10.04 -6.71 5.62
C ALA A 407 11.21 -5.83 5.12
N TYR A 408 10.97 -5.09 4.04
CA TYR A 408 11.92 -4.10 3.50
C TYR A 408 12.21 -2.98 4.51
N THR A 409 13.48 -2.58 4.61
CA THR A 409 13.95 -1.53 5.53
C THR A 409 13.44 -1.73 6.96
N TYR A 410 13.72 -2.90 7.52
CA TYR A 410 13.09 -3.45 8.73
C TYR A 410 13.09 -2.50 9.94
N ARG A 411 11.99 -2.44 10.70
CA ARG A 411 11.84 -1.67 11.95
C ARG A 411 11.70 -2.60 13.17
N PRO A 412 12.80 -2.99 13.84
CA PRO A 412 12.75 -4.01 14.89
C PRO A 412 11.77 -3.75 16.03
N LYS A 413 11.71 -2.52 16.51
CA LYS A 413 10.85 -2.13 17.64
C LYS A 413 9.36 -2.10 17.27
N MET A 414 9.02 -2.31 16.00
CA MET A 414 7.66 -2.45 15.50
C MET A 414 7.24 -3.92 15.31
N SER A 415 8.12 -4.89 15.61
CA SER A 415 7.83 -6.33 15.44
C SER A 415 6.81 -6.86 16.46
N ALA A 416 6.21 -8.01 16.15
CA ALA A 416 5.28 -8.70 17.04
C ALA A 416 5.95 -9.10 18.36
N GLN A 417 7.19 -9.60 18.32
CA GLN A 417 7.95 -9.90 19.54
C GLN A 417 8.23 -8.65 20.38
N ALA A 418 8.59 -7.52 19.77
CA ALA A 418 8.73 -6.26 20.49
C ALA A 418 7.40 -5.79 21.11
N ALA A 419 6.29 -5.95 20.39
CA ALA A 419 4.96 -5.65 20.92
C ALA A 419 4.63 -6.52 22.13
N LEU A 420 4.74 -7.84 22.01
CA LEU A 420 4.40 -8.78 23.08
C LEU A 420 5.31 -8.66 24.31
N ALA A 421 6.54 -8.21 24.13
CA ALA A 421 7.47 -7.91 25.22
C ALA A 421 7.28 -6.50 25.84
N SER A 422 6.48 -5.63 25.20
CA SER A 422 6.26 -4.27 25.69
C SER A 422 5.31 -4.25 26.90
N GLU A 423 5.72 -3.54 27.95
CA GLU A 423 4.90 -3.25 29.11
C GLU A 423 5.01 -1.78 29.51
N VAL A 424 3.88 -1.19 29.92
CA VAL A 424 3.82 0.18 30.43
C VAL A 424 3.06 0.15 31.75
N ALA A 425 3.74 0.53 32.83
CA ALA A 425 3.09 0.75 34.12
C ALA A 425 2.24 2.03 34.06
N SER A 426 0.96 1.90 34.41
CA SER A 426 0.03 3.03 34.56
C SER A 426 -0.71 2.87 35.88
N ASP A 427 -0.45 3.80 36.81
CA ASP A 427 -0.99 3.81 38.17
C ASP A 427 -0.88 2.45 38.88
N ASN A 428 -1.99 1.70 38.94
CA ASN A 428 -2.12 0.40 39.60
C ASN A 428 -2.22 -0.80 38.63
N SER A 429 -1.88 -0.61 37.35
CA SER A 429 -2.00 -1.65 36.32
C SER A 429 -0.83 -1.63 35.35
N VAL A 430 -0.53 -2.79 34.77
CA VAL A 430 0.45 -2.92 33.70
C VAL A 430 -0.30 -3.11 32.40
N ASN A 431 -0.19 -2.13 31.51
CA ASN A 431 -0.70 -2.21 30.15
C ASN A 431 0.29 -3.00 29.29
N ARG A 432 -0.23 -3.99 28.58
CA ARG A 432 0.52 -4.86 27.68
C ARG A 432 -0.37 -5.27 26.53
N PHE A 433 0.25 -5.58 25.41
CA PHE A 433 -0.46 -6.19 24.30
C PHE A 433 -0.80 -7.66 24.61
N LYS A 434 -1.96 -8.11 24.12
CA LYS A 434 -2.40 -9.51 24.18
C LYS A 434 -2.91 -9.92 22.81
N PHE A 435 -1.98 -10.24 21.92
CA PHE A 435 -2.30 -10.60 20.54
C PHE A 435 -2.28 -12.11 20.33
N GLY A 436 -3.28 -12.63 19.61
CA GLY A 436 -3.09 -13.78 18.75
C GLY A 436 -2.37 -13.34 17.46
N LEU A 437 -1.71 -14.27 16.77
CA LEU A 437 -0.98 -13.97 15.55
C LEU A 437 -1.73 -14.56 14.36
N ILE A 438 -1.72 -13.84 13.24
CA ILE A 438 -2.27 -14.30 11.97
C ILE A 438 -1.38 -13.84 10.82
N GLY A 439 -1.26 -14.63 9.76
CA GLY A 439 -0.70 -14.20 8.49
C GLY A 439 -1.83 -13.94 7.50
N SER A 440 -1.65 -12.98 6.61
CA SER A 440 -2.62 -12.62 5.59
C SER A 440 -1.91 -12.40 4.25
N THR A 441 -2.68 -12.18 3.18
CA THR A 441 -2.04 -11.88 1.90
C THR A 441 -1.63 -10.44 1.77
N ASP A 442 -2.52 -9.49 2.08
CA ASP A 442 -2.30 -8.07 1.87
C ASP A 442 -1.75 -7.83 0.45
N ASN A 443 -2.44 -8.43 -0.52
CA ASN A 443 -2.13 -8.27 -1.94
C ASN A 443 -3.15 -7.36 -2.61
N HIS A 444 -2.67 -6.67 -3.63
CA HIS A 444 -3.40 -5.62 -4.34
C HIS A 444 -4.05 -6.14 -5.61
N LYS A 445 -4.54 -7.40 -5.58
CA LYS A 445 -5.06 -8.12 -6.75
C LYS A 445 -6.33 -8.93 -6.50
N ALA A 446 -6.99 -8.73 -5.37
CA ALA A 446 -8.15 -9.52 -4.97
C ALA A 446 -7.86 -11.04 -4.92
N ARG A 447 -6.66 -11.46 -4.53
CA ARG A 447 -6.27 -12.89 -4.48
C ARG A 447 -6.13 -13.38 -3.05
N ALA A 448 -7.25 -13.41 -2.32
CA ALA A 448 -7.27 -13.86 -0.93
C ALA A 448 -6.57 -15.22 -0.75
N GLY A 449 -5.71 -15.37 0.26
CA GLY A 449 -5.00 -16.60 0.57
C GLY A 449 -3.89 -17.02 -0.40
N SER A 450 -3.39 -16.14 -1.28
CA SER A 450 -2.19 -16.35 -2.10
C SER A 450 -0.90 -16.46 -1.25
N GLY A 451 -0.79 -17.52 -0.45
CA GLY A 451 0.37 -17.82 0.40
C GLY A 451 1.57 -18.44 -0.34
N TYR A 452 1.47 -18.65 -1.65
CA TYR A 452 2.48 -19.28 -2.52
C TYR A 452 3.13 -18.25 -3.45
N LYS A 453 3.73 -17.22 -2.85
CA LYS A 453 4.29 -16.04 -3.55
C LYS A 453 5.44 -16.40 -4.50
N GLU A 454 6.06 -17.56 -4.33
CA GLU A 454 7.09 -18.14 -5.19
C GLU A 454 6.53 -18.63 -6.52
N PHE A 455 5.23 -19.01 -6.55
CA PHE A 455 4.56 -19.40 -7.78
C PHE A 455 3.91 -18.19 -8.46
N ALA A 456 4.21 -17.99 -9.74
CA ALA A 456 3.67 -16.89 -10.54
C ALA A 456 3.75 -15.54 -9.79
N ARG A 457 4.92 -15.23 -9.21
CA ARG A 457 5.18 -14.07 -8.34
C ARG A 457 4.56 -12.75 -8.83
N LYS A 458 4.66 -12.45 -10.14
CA LYS A 458 4.06 -11.26 -10.77
C LYS A 458 2.53 -11.26 -10.79
N ALA A 459 1.90 -12.41 -10.69
CA ALA A 459 0.46 -12.56 -10.66
C ALA A 459 -0.03 -12.73 -9.21
N MET A 460 0.70 -13.45 -8.35
CA MET A 460 0.24 -13.83 -7.00
C MET A 460 0.71 -12.92 -5.88
N GLY A 461 1.64 -12.01 -6.14
CA GLY A 461 2.09 -10.98 -5.19
C GLY A 461 2.26 -9.63 -5.88
N ASP A 462 2.48 -8.59 -5.10
CA ASP A 462 2.68 -7.20 -5.53
C ASP A 462 4.05 -6.94 -6.19
N SER A 463 4.53 -7.89 -6.98
CA SER A 463 5.74 -7.72 -7.79
C SER A 463 5.44 -6.86 -9.01
N TRP A 464 5.26 -5.57 -8.77
CA TRP A 464 4.99 -4.54 -9.76
C TRP A 464 6.25 -3.78 -10.14
N GLY A 465 6.22 -3.05 -11.26
CA GLY A 465 7.30 -2.15 -11.61
C GLY A 465 6.99 -1.35 -12.85
N ALA A 466 7.46 -0.11 -12.89
CA ALA A 466 7.42 0.67 -14.11
C ALA A 466 8.17 -0.08 -15.23
N LYS A 467 7.71 0.02 -16.47
CA LYS A 467 8.47 -0.44 -17.64
C LYS A 467 9.86 0.20 -17.62
N ASN A 468 10.91 -0.47 -18.15
CA ASN A 468 12.30 0.01 -18.06
C ASN A 468 12.51 1.45 -18.55
N ASN A 469 11.73 1.90 -19.53
CA ASN A 469 11.76 3.27 -20.07
C ASN A 469 11.02 4.31 -19.20
N LEU A 470 10.38 3.88 -18.11
CA LEU A 470 9.56 4.67 -17.19
C LEU A 470 10.09 4.63 -15.75
N THR A 471 11.25 4.01 -15.50
CA THR A 471 11.89 3.93 -14.16
C THR A 471 12.27 5.31 -13.60
N TRP A 472 12.40 6.32 -14.44
CA TRP A 472 12.56 7.73 -14.02
C TRP A 472 11.30 8.30 -13.34
N LEU A 473 10.12 7.73 -13.59
CA LEU A 473 8.83 8.19 -13.05
C LEU A 473 8.52 7.58 -11.68
N ILE A 474 8.87 6.31 -11.50
CA ILE A 474 8.77 5.59 -10.22
C ILE A 474 10.10 4.86 -10.04
N PRO A 475 10.93 5.31 -9.10
CA PRO A 475 12.27 4.78 -8.98
C PRO A 475 12.23 3.29 -8.56
N PRO A 476 13.22 2.49 -9.02
CA PRO A 476 13.18 1.03 -8.95
C PRO A 476 13.03 0.47 -7.52
N GLU A 477 13.48 1.22 -6.51
CA GLU A 477 13.37 0.81 -5.10
C GLU A 477 11.92 0.56 -4.66
N ARG A 478 10.93 1.20 -5.29
CA ARG A 478 9.50 0.98 -4.98
C ARG A 478 8.90 -0.21 -5.73
N GLY A 479 9.46 -0.63 -6.85
CA GLY A 479 9.05 -1.89 -7.51
C GLY A 479 9.65 -3.12 -6.79
N ALA A 480 10.86 -2.96 -6.25
CA ALA A 480 11.54 -3.98 -5.47
C ALA A 480 10.99 -4.13 -4.04
N SER A 481 10.42 -3.06 -3.45
CA SER A 481 10.02 -3.03 -2.04
C SER A 481 8.87 -3.95 -1.66
N PHE A 482 8.06 -4.35 -2.63
CA PHE A 482 6.89 -5.17 -2.36
C PHE A 482 7.24 -6.66 -2.30
N TYR A 483 8.23 -7.15 -3.08
CA TYR A 483 8.50 -8.59 -3.18
C TYR A 483 9.92 -8.99 -3.62
N SER A 484 10.93 -8.10 -3.62
CA SER A 484 12.32 -8.54 -3.85
C SER A 484 12.92 -9.31 -2.66
N THR A 485 12.14 -9.58 -1.63
CA THR A 485 12.45 -10.55 -0.58
C THR A 485 12.14 -11.96 -1.09
N GLY A 486 13.17 -12.68 -1.53
CA GLY A 486 13.07 -14.09 -1.90
C GLY A 486 13.27 -14.40 -3.38
N ALA A 487 14.53 -14.44 -3.79
CA ALA A 487 15.08 -15.43 -4.71
C ALA A 487 16.55 -15.65 -4.35
#